data_AF-A0A417WG10-F1
#
_entry.id   AF-A0A417WG10-F1
#
_cell.length_a   1.000
_cell.length_b   1.000
_cell.length_c   1.000
_cell.angle_alpha   90.00
_cell.angle_beta   90.00
_cell.angle_gamma   90.00
#
_symmetry.space_group_name_H-M   'P 1'
#
loop_
_entity.id
_entity.type
_entity.pdbx_description
1 polymer ?
#
loop_
_entity_poly.entity_id
_entity_poly.type
_entity_poly.pdbx_seq_one_letter_code
_entity_poly.pdbx_strand_id
1 'polypeptide(L)'
;MERLTHKRANEIKSGYWSPNKKDELVQRLAEYENTGMEPECMKKNEWIPVAEKLPETADYVLVSFKNFSLPAIGRYEVNDEGDGAWYLQGCDDGDTCCSAGLFVNAWMPLPEAYKAVN
;
A
#
# COMPACT_ATOMS: atom_id res chain seq x y z
N MET A 1 -24.57 -20.18 34.61
CA MET A 1 -24.03 -18.89 34.11
C MET A 1 -22.62 -18.73 34.65
N GLU A 2 -21.62 -18.58 33.78
CA GLU A 2 -20.24 -18.32 34.21
C GLU A 2 -20.10 -16.88 34.74
N ARG A 3 -19.34 -16.69 35.82
CA ARG A 3 -19.07 -15.38 36.40
C ARG A 3 -18.13 -14.59 35.48
N LEU A 4 -18.51 -13.35 35.16
CA LEU A 4 -17.69 -12.42 34.39
C LEU A 4 -16.69 -11.74 35.35
N THR A 5 -15.41 -12.12 35.31
CA THR A 5 -14.38 -11.66 36.27
C THR A 5 -13.27 -10.83 35.63
N HIS A 6 -13.15 -10.84 34.30
CA HIS A 6 -12.05 -10.20 33.59
C HIS A 6 -12.47 -8.85 33.02
N LYS A 7 -11.88 -7.75 33.50
CA LYS A 7 -12.22 -6.41 33.03
C LYS A 7 -11.90 -6.27 31.53
N ARG A 8 -12.87 -5.77 30.77
CA ARG A 8 -12.75 -5.34 29.38
C ARG A 8 -12.93 -3.84 29.34
N ALA A 9 -11.95 -3.13 28.80
CA ALA A 9 -12.09 -1.72 28.48
C ALA A 9 -11.30 -1.45 27.20
N ASN A 10 -11.99 -0.96 26.18
CA ASN A 10 -11.40 -0.23 25.06
C ASN A 10 -12.23 1.02 24.80
N GLU A 11 -11.79 1.89 23.90
CA GLU A 11 -12.43 3.19 23.59
C GLU A 11 -13.87 3.07 23.07
N ILE A 12 -14.32 1.85 22.76
CA ILE A 12 -15.62 1.57 22.13
C ILE A 12 -16.55 0.79 23.08
N LYS A 13 -16.02 -0.08 23.97
CA LYS A 13 -16.82 -0.91 24.89
C LYS A 13 -16.11 -1.15 26.23
N SER A 14 -16.86 -1.04 27.32
CA SER A 14 -16.45 -1.42 28.68
C SER A 14 -17.32 -2.57 29.23
N GLY A 15 -16.78 -3.39 30.14
CA GLY A 15 -17.52 -4.51 30.76
C GLY A 15 -16.61 -5.57 31.38
N TYR A 16 -17.14 -6.78 31.56
CA TYR A 16 -16.37 -7.93 32.06
C TYR A 16 -16.58 -9.16 31.16
N TRP A 17 -15.52 -9.96 30.98
CA TRP A 17 -15.53 -11.22 30.24
C TRP A 17 -15.59 -12.41 31.21
N SER A 18 -16.15 -13.53 30.75
CA SER A 18 -15.92 -14.80 31.43
C SER A 18 -14.46 -15.21 31.16
N PRO A 19 -13.78 -15.88 32.12
CA PRO A 19 -12.42 -16.39 31.92
C PRO A 19 -12.28 -17.21 30.63
N ASN A 20 -13.22 -18.14 30.39
CA ASN A 20 -13.22 -18.99 29.20
C ASN A 20 -13.26 -18.21 27.89
N LYS A 21 -14.01 -17.09 27.84
CA LYS A 21 -14.08 -16.24 26.65
C LYS A 21 -12.75 -15.52 26.35
N LYS A 22 -12.00 -15.17 27.40
CA LYS A 22 -10.70 -14.50 27.25
C LYS A 22 -9.67 -15.47 26.70
N ASP A 23 -9.58 -16.65 27.28
CA ASP A 23 -8.59 -17.65 26.88
C ASP A 23 -8.86 -18.15 25.46
N GLU A 24 -10.13 -18.36 25.09
CA GLU A 24 -10.55 -18.71 23.73
C GLU A 24 -10.09 -17.66 22.70
N LEU A 25 -10.26 -16.37 23.00
CA LEU A 25 -9.87 -15.29 22.09
C LEU A 25 -8.36 -15.12 21.98
N VAL A 26 -7.62 -15.31 23.08
CA VAL A 26 -6.15 -15.31 23.07
C VAL A 26 -5.62 -16.48 22.26
N GLN A 27 -6.19 -17.68 22.43
CA GLN A 27 -5.81 -18.86 21.66
C GLN A 27 -6.06 -18.66 20.16
N ARG A 28 -7.24 -18.13 19.78
CA ARG A 28 -7.55 -17.81 18.38
C ARG A 28 -6.61 -16.77 17.78
N LEU A 29 -6.17 -15.78 18.57
CA LEU A 29 -5.19 -14.79 18.12
C LEU A 29 -3.83 -15.45 17.88
N ALA A 30 -3.37 -16.31 18.79
CA ALA A 30 -2.12 -17.05 18.62
C ALA A 30 -2.17 -17.99 17.40
N GLU A 31 -3.30 -18.68 17.17
CA GLU A 31 -3.52 -19.49 15.96
C GLU A 31 -3.44 -18.63 14.68
N TYR A 32 -4.03 -17.43 14.68
CA TYR A 32 -3.94 -16.49 13.56
C TYR A 32 -2.50 -16.01 13.32
N GLU A 33 -1.78 -15.59 14.36
CA GLU A 33 -0.37 -15.16 14.26
C GLU A 33 0.53 -16.28 13.74
N ASN A 34 0.27 -17.54 14.13
CA ASN A 34 1.01 -18.71 13.64
C ASN A 34 0.75 -19.03 12.16
N THR A 35 -0.30 -18.48 11.53
CA THR A 35 -0.51 -18.66 10.08
C THR A 35 0.50 -17.88 9.24
N GLY A 36 1.22 -16.92 9.81
CA GLY A 36 2.14 -16.04 9.08
C GLY A 36 1.44 -15.14 8.06
N MET A 37 0.11 -15.04 8.09
CA MET A 37 -0.62 -14.06 7.30
C MET A 37 -0.50 -12.68 7.95
N GLU A 38 0.16 -11.77 7.25
CA GLU A 38 0.00 -10.34 7.51
C GLU A 38 -1.45 -9.94 7.15
N PRO A 39 -2.19 -9.26 8.05
CA PRO A 39 -3.53 -8.80 7.71
C PRO A 39 -3.48 -7.93 6.45
N GLU A 40 -4.48 -8.02 5.57
CA GLU A 40 -4.47 -7.27 4.31
C GLU A 40 -4.36 -5.75 4.51
N CYS A 41 -4.80 -5.22 5.65
CA CYS A 41 -4.61 -3.82 6.02
C CYS A 41 -3.15 -3.46 6.38
N MET A 42 -2.30 -4.46 6.62
CA MET A 42 -0.85 -4.34 6.86
C MET A 42 -0.01 -4.61 5.61
N LYS A 43 -0.61 -5.09 4.51
CA LYS A 43 0.03 -5.03 3.18
C LYS A 43 0.14 -3.56 2.78
N LYS A 44 1.20 -2.93 3.28
CA LYS A 44 1.49 -1.51 3.08
C LYS A 44 1.59 -1.24 1.58
N ASN A 45 1.21 -0.03 1.23
CA ASN A 45 1.47 0.62 -0.04
C ASN A 45 2.99 0.63 -0.31
N GLU A 46 3.53 -0.49 -0.75
CA GLU A 46 4.97 -0.71 -0.90
C GLU A 46 5.42 0.02 -2.15
N TRP A 47 5.88 1.25 -1.93
CA TRP A 47 6.71 1.96 -2.87
C TRP A 47 7.91 1.08 -3.26
N ILE A 48 8.01 0.77 -4.54
CA ILE A 48 9.10 0.03 -5.15
C ILE A 48 10.16 1.05 -5.58
N PRO A 49 11.37 1.04 -5.00
CA PRO A 49 12.44 1.91 -5.44
C PRO A 49 12.81 1.62 -6.91
N VAL A 50 12.99 2.67 -7.72
CA VAL A 50 13.39 2.50 -9.12
C VAL A 50 14.74 1.80 -9.29
N ALA A 51 15.59 1.88 -8.26
CA ALA A 51 16.89 1.20 -8.21
C ALA A 51 16.77 -0.31 -7.99
N GLU A 52 15.64 -0.79 -7.45
CA GLU A 52 15.38 -2.22 -7.24
C GLU A 52 14.67 -2.83 -8.44
N LYS A 53 13.60 -2.18 -8.89
CA LYS A 53 12.77 -2.66 -10.00
C LYS A 53 12.09 -1.50 -10.71
N LEU A 54 12.04 -1.56 -12.03
CA LEU A 54 11.25 -0.67 -12.88
C LEU A 54 9.92 -1.35 -13.26
N PRO A 55 8.88 -0.57 -13.63
CA PRO A 55 7.66 -1.13 -14.19
C PRO A 55 7.97 -1.99 -15.42
N GLU A 56 7.35 -3.17 -15.50
CA GLU A 56 7.51 -4.08 -16.65
C GLU A 56 6.66 -3.65 -17.85
N THR A 57 5.55 -2.95 -17.58
CA THR A 57 4.61 -2.44 -18.59
C THR A 57 4.59 -0.92 -18.58
N ALA A 58 4.23 -0.33 -19.72
CA ALA A 58 4.01 1.12 -19.86
C ALA A 58 2.67 1.59 -19.25
N ASP A 59 2.16 0.88 -18.24
CA ASP A 59 0.94 1.22 -17.54
C ASP A 59 1.16 2.42 -16.62
N TYR A 60 0.06 3.13 -16.33
CA TYR A 60 0.11 4.23 -15.38
C TYR A 60 0.28 3.72 -13.95
N VAL A 61 1.26 4.31 -13.27
CA VAL A 61 1.65 4.04 -11.89
C VAL A 61 1.66 5.34 -11.10
N LEU A 62 1.58 5.23 -9.78
CA LEU A 62 1.86 6.36 -8.90
C LEU A 62 3.38 6.47 -8.74
N VAL A 63 3.94 7.65 -8.98
CA VAL A 63 5.36 7.94 -8.89
C VAL A 63 5.65 8.90 -7.74
N SER A 64 6.78 8.68 -7.08
CA SER A 64 7.35 9.58 -6.07
C SER A 64 8.66 10.16 -6.60
N PHE A 65 9.03 11.33 -6.09
CA PHE A 65 10.20 12.07 -6.56
C PHE A 65 11.20 12.28 -5.42
N LYS A 66 12.49 12.26 -5.78
CA LYS A 66 13.58 12.59 -4.86
C LYS A 66 13.59 14.07 -4.48
N ASN A 67 13.14 14.93 -5.39
CA ASN A 67 13.27 16.38 -5.30
C ASN A 67 11.92 17.12 -5.26
N PHE A 68 10.80 16.39 -5.19
CA PHE A 68 9.46 16.97 -5.10
C PHE A 68 8.60 16.14 -4.13
N SER A 69 7.80 16.82 -3.31
CA SER A 69 7.14 16.18 -2.16
C SER A 69 5.80 15.52 -2.49
N LEU A 70 5.15 15.91 -3.59
CA LEU A 70 3.86 15.36 -3.97
C LEU A 70 4.04 14.23 -4.98
N PRO A 71 3.42 13.06 -4.78
CA PRO A 71 3.40 12.04 -5.80
C PRO A 71 2.54 12.47 -6.98
N ALA A 72 2.80 11.89 -8.16
CA ALA A 72 2.03 12.13 -9.37
C ALA A 72 1.71 10.80 -10.07
N ILE A 73 0.85 10.84 -11.08
CA ILE A 73 0.61 9.69 -11.95
C ILE A 73 1.54 9.81 -13.16
N GLY A 74 2.23 8.72 -13.48
CA GLY A 74 3.14 8.66 -14.62
C GLY A 74 3.31 7.24 -15.14
N ARG A 75 4.17 7.08 -16.15
CA ARG A 75 4.52 5.78 -16.73
C ARG A 75 5.99 5.75 -17.11
N TYR A 76 6.56 4.55 -17.15
CA TYR A 76 7.92 4.32 -17.61
C TYR A 76 7.85 3.67 -19.00
N GLU A 77 8.50 4.28 -19.98
CA GLU A 77 8.59 3.75 -21.33
C GLU A 77 10.05 3.51 -21.69
N VAL A 78 10.30 2.42 -22.40
CA VAL A 78 11.62 2.07 -22.93
C VAL A 78 11.54 2.19 -24.45
N ASN A 79 12.46 2.95 -25.04
CA ASN A 79 12.55 3.09 -26.49
C ASN A 79 13.14 1.82 -27.14
N ASP A 80 13.15 1.78 -28.48
CA ASP A 80 13.71 0.63 -29.23
C ASP A 80 15.22 0.42 -28.99
N GLU A 81 15.92 1.42 -28.46
CA GLU A 81 17.35 1.37 -28.14
C GLU A 81 17.61 0.82 -26.72
N GLY A 82 16.56 0.61 -25.93
CA GLY A 82 16.65 0.13 -24.55
C GLY A 82 16.80 1.23 -23.49
N ASP A 83 16.78 2.50 -23.90
CA ASP A 83 16.79 3.65 -23.00
C ASP A 83 15.38 3.96 -22.53
N GLY A 84 15.21 4.08 -21.21
CA GLY A 84 13.92 4.36 -20.62
C GLY A 84 13.79 5.75 -20.01
N ALA A 85 12.58 6.31 -20.11
CA ALA A 85 12.23 7.61 -19.58
C ALA A 85 10.88 7.57 -18.86
N TRP A 86 10.74 8.44 -17.86
CA TRP A 86 9.51 8.64 -17.11
C TRP A 86 8.70 9.78 -17.72
N TYR A 87 7.40 9.57 -17.88
CA TYR A 87 6.45 10.55 -18.39
C TYR A 87 5.32 10.75 -17.39
N LEU A 88 4.93 12.01 -17.15
CA LEU A 88 3.77 12.31 -16.31
C LEU A 88 2.48 12.30 -17.12
N GLN A 89 1.38 11.93 -16.47
CA GLN A 89 0.07 11.99 -17.07
C GLN A 89 -0.24 13.43 -17.53
N GLY A 90 -0.66 13.59 -18.80
CA GLY A 90 -1.00 14.88 -19.40
C GLY A 90 0.18 15.64 -20.01
N CYS A 91 1.39 15.10 -19.97
CA CYS A 91 2.50 15.57 -20.81
C CYS A 91 2.47 14.83 -22.16
N ASP A 92 1.56 15.25 -23.04
CA ASP A 92 1.43 14.67 -24.39
C ASP A 92 2.48 15.21 -25.38
N ASP A 93 3.19 16.29 -25.00
CA ASP A 93 4.21 16.96 -25.81
C ASP A 93 5.57 16.21 -25.84
N GLY A 94 5.64 15.03 -25.21
CA GLY A 94 6.88 14.23 -25.11
C GLY A 94 7.85 14.69 -24.03
N ASP A 95 7.42 15.61 -23.16
CA ASP A 95 8.22 16.05 -22.03
C ASP A 95 8.40 14.95 -20.98
N THR A 96 9.66 14.61 -20.73
CA THR A 96 10.05 13.64 -19.71
C THR A 96 10.03 14.28 -18.33
N CYS A 97 9.90 13.48 -17.28
CA CYS A 97 10.10 13.96 -15.90
C CYS A 97 11.45 14.68 -15.77
N CYS A 98 12.50 14.16 -16.42
CA CYS A 98 13.82 14.76 -16.42
C CYS A 98 13.85 16.16 -17.08
N SER A 99 13.12 16.39 -18.18
CA SER A 99 13.05 17.73 -18.81
C SER A 99 12.32 18.74 -17.92
N ALA A 100 11.34 18.28 -17.14
CA ALA A 100 10.69 19.07 -16.10
C ALA A 100 11.51 19.21 -14.80
N GLY A 101 12.72 18.64 -14.74
CA GLY A 101 13.57 18.66 -13.56
C GLY A 101 13.05 17.81 -12.39
N LEU A 102 12.23 16.79 -12.65
CA LEU A 102 11.68 15.85 -11.68
C LEU A 102 12.40 14.51 -11.74
N PHE A 103 12.88 14.03 -10.60
CA PHE A 103 13.63 12.78 -10.51
C PHE A 103 12.85 11.72 -9.76
N VAL A 104 12.29 10.75 -10.49
CA VAL A 104 11.52 9.64 -9.92
C VAL A 104 12.43 8.75 -9.08
N ASN A 105 12.04 8.44 -7.84
CA ASN A 105 12.81 7.58 -6.93
C ASN A 105 12.10 6.28 -6.56
N ALA A 106 10.77 6.25 -6.60
CA ALA A 106 9.98 5.07 -6.32
C ALA A 106 8.64 5.13 -7.06
N TRP A 107 8.01 3.97 -7.23
CA TRP A 107 6.70 3.84 -7.87
C TRP A 107 5.85 2.78 -7.19
N MET A 108 4.54 2.81 -7.43
CA MET A 108 3.63 1.73 -7.03
C MET A 108 2.45 1.63 -8.02
N PRO A 109 1.85 0.44 -8.20
CA PRO A 109 0.65 0.31 -9.03
C PRO A 109 -0.49 1.20 -8.51
N LEU A 110 -1.31 1.70 -9.44
CA LEU A 110 -2.50 2.47 -9.07
C LEU A 110 -3.50 1.58 -8.31
N PRO A 111 -4.22 2.13 -7.31
CA PRO A 111 -5.28 1.41 -6.65
C PRO A 111 -6.41 1.10 -7.63
N GLU A 112 -7.16 0.03 -7.38
CA GLU A 112 -8.36 -0.27 -8.15
C GLU A 112 -9.35 0.89 -8.08
N ALA A 113 -10.02 1.16 -9.21
CA ALA A 113 -11.06 2.18 -9.27
C ALA A 113 -12.17 1.85 -8.25
N TYR A 114 -12.60 2.87 -7.51
CA TYR A 114 -13.70 2.73 -6.56
C TYR A 114 -14.97 2.26 -7.28
N LYS A 115 -15.53 1.13 -6.85
CA LYS A 115 -16.81 0.62 -7.33
C LYS A 115 -17.85 0.85 -6.26
N ALA A 116 -18.80 1.75 -6.51
CA ALA A 116 -19.96 1.92 -5.64
C ALA A 116 -20.78 0.62 -5.66
N VAL A 117 -21.15 0.13 -4.48
CA VAL A 117 -22.09 -0.99 -4.35
C VAL A 117 -23.48 -0.39 -4.49
N ASN A 118 -24.10 -0.58 -5.65
CA ASN A 118 -25.51 -0.25 -5.89
C ASN A 118 -26.40 -1.43 -5.50
#